data_AF-A0A2I1H692-F1
#
_entry.id   AF-A0A2I1H692-F1
#
_cell.length_a   1.000
_cell.length_b   1.000
_cell.length_c   1.000
_cell.angle_alpha   90.00
_cell.angle_beta   90.00
_cell.angle_gamma   90.00
#
_symmetry.space_group_name_H-M   'P 1'
#
loop_
_entity.id
_entity.type
_entity.pdbx_description
1 polymer ?
#
loop_
_entity_poly.entity_id
_entity_poly.type
_entity_poly.pdbx_seq_one_letter_code
_entity_poly.pdbx_strand_id
1 'polypeptide(L)'
;MYKLNQFITQNREASCQLLYHCIGAIPVQLDTKLDKKRTVEDLERDGFLILRKPNPNTYFIEMPFYFIYIYNMWLNTIPTTFLPESQMAWDTWEKFVANYEVFRNNILVELKKYKEGISLKEFYHGTIGKVSVLNIRVRLEKLELCEAKNQFPKTGLPINRLNNKIVNLDGLVIVNGHSAPFADVFLLRKTIPRKKNLADRNLLIAFQQKWYTTLQKFTIDDAVKECNKNKNAYKYVKDDKLREFLEGAHIVHRVIGCTK
;
A
#
# COMPACT_ATOMS: atom_id res chain seq x y z
N MET A 1 9.91 18.32 19.80
CA MET A 1 9.13 17.06 19.81
C MET A 1 7.78 17.19 20.54
N TYR A 2 7.71 17.83 21.73
CA TYR A 2 6.48 17.99 22.55
C TYR A 2 5.30 18.76 21.92
N LYS A 3 5.53 19.62 20.91
CA LYS A 3 4.41 20.28 20.21
C LYS A 3 3.81 19.39 19.12
N LEU A 4 4.63 18.55 18.48
CA LEU A 4 4.21 17.72 17.36
C LEU A 4 3.39 16.50 17.83
N ASN A 5 3.81 15.82 18.89
CA ASN A 5 3.04 14.70 19.45
C ASN A 5 1.66 15.15 19.99
N GLN A 6 1.61 16.30 20.66
CA GLN A 6 0.37 16.91 21.12
C GLN A 6 -0.54 17.24 19.93
N PHE A 7 0.01 17.84 18.88
CA PHE A 7 -0.72 18.10 17.64
C PHE A 7 -1.30 16.82 17.03
N ILE A 8 -0.48 15.78 16.82
CA ILE A 8 -0.91 14.53 16.18
C ILE A 8 -2.04 13.86 16.98
N THR A 9 -1.87 13.77 18.30
CA THR A 9 -2.83 13.09 19.18
C THR A 9 -4.16 13.84 19.24
N GLN A 10 -4.12 15.17 19.29
CA GLN A 10 -5.33 16.01 19.36
C GLN A 10 -6.01 16.21 18.00
N ASN A 11 -5.27 16.05 16.91
CA ASN A 11 -5.73 16.37 15.54
C ASN A 11 -5.50 15.18 14.60
N ARG A 12 -6.00 14.00 15.01
CA ARG A 12 -5.85 12.72 14.27
C ARG A 12 -6.30 12.82 12.82
N GLU A 13 -7.48 13.42 12.56
CA GLU A 13 -8.02 13.56 11.19
C GLU A 13 -7.11 14.40 10.30
N ALA A 14 -6.68 15.57 10.78
CA ALA A 14 -5.73 16.42 10.05
C ALA A 14 -4.41 15.69 9.78
N SER A 15 -3.91 14.96 10.77
CA SER A 15 -2.67 14.18 10.64
C SER A 15 -2.78 13.06 9.60
N CYS A 16 -3.90 12.35 9.55
CA CYS A 16 -4.16 11.37 8.49
C CYS A 16 -4.30 12.02 7.11
N GLN A 17 -4.95 13.19 7.00
CA GLN A 17 -5.04 13.91 5.72
C GLN A 17 -3.68 14.40 5.25
N LEU A 18 -2.86 14.94 6.15
CA LEU A 18 -1.50 15.36 5.84
C LEU A 18 -0.67 14.21 5.27
N LEU A 19 -0.68 13.06 5.96
CA LEU A 19 0.01 11.87 5.49
C LEU A 19 -0.55 11.40 4.15
N TYR A 20 -1.87 11.36 3.98
CA TYR A 20 -2.51 10.98 2.72
C TYR A 20 -2.03 11.83 1.53
N HIS A 21 -2.01 13.16 1.70
CA HIS A 21 -1.52 14.07 0.66
C HIS A 21 -0.02 13.93 0.42
N CYS A 22 0.78 13.78 1.48
CA CYS A 22 2.22 13.63 1.40
C CYS A 22 2.63 12.32 0.70
N ILE A 23 2.20 11.17 1.23
CA ILE A 23 2.61 9.84 0.72
C ILE A 23 2.02 9.54 -0.65
N GLY A 24 0.85 10.10 -0.96
CA GLY A 24 0.20 9.96 -2.24
C GLY A 24 0.76 10.91 -3.31
N ALA A 25 1.64 11.86 -2.93
CA ALA A 25 2.03 12.99 -3.77
C ALA A 25 0.81 13.67 -4.43
N ILE A 26 -0.22 13.95 -3.63
CA ILE A 26 -1.48 14.51 -4.10
C ILE A 26 -1.41 16.03 -3.93
N PRO A 27 -1.56 16.81 -5.01
CA PRO A 27 -1.43 18.25 -4.92
C PRO A 27 -2.56 18.85 -4.06
N VAL A 28 -2.23 19.90 -3.33
CA VAL A 28 -3.15 20.68 -2.49
C VAL A 28 -3.08 22.16 -2.85
N GLN A 29 -4.14 22.89 -2.49
CA GLN A 29 -4.18 24.35 -2.47
C GLN A 29 -4.05 24.84 -1.02
N LEU A 30 -3.71 26.11 -0.81
CA LEU A 30 -3.54 26.68 0.54
C LEU A 30 -4.83 26.58 1.37
N ASP A 31 -5.99 26.77 0.74
CA ASP A 31 -7.31 26.68 1.35
C ASP A 31 -7.83 25.23 1.52
N THR A 32 -7.04 24.22 1.11
CA THR A 32 -7.42 22.81 1.25
C THR A 32 -7.59 22.47 2.73
N LYS A 33 -8.80 22.03 3.10
CA LYS A 33 -9.14 21.63 4.47
C LYS A 33 -8.54 20.28 4.84
N LEU A 34 -7.78 20.26 5.92
CA LEU A 34 -7.20 19.04 6.51
C LEU A 34 -8.10 18.46 7.60
N ASP A 35 -8.86 19.31 8.28
CA ASP A 35 -9.95 18.92 9.16
C ASP A 35 -11.06 20.00 9.12
N LYS A 36 -11.99 19.99 10.08
CA LYS A 36 -13.06 21.00 10.16
C LYS A 36 -12.56 22.41 10.47
N LYS A 37 -11.36 22.57 11.03
CA LYS A 37 -10.83 23.80 11.63
C LYS A 37 -9.63 24.36 10.88
N ARG A 38 -8.87 23.54 10.15
CA ARG A 38 -7.54 23.89 9.64
C ARG A 38 -7.41 23.64 8.16
N THR A 39 -6.69 24.55 7.53
CA THR A 39 -6.26 24.49 6.14
C THR A 39 -4.78 24.15 6.04
N VAL A 40 -4.29 23.95 4.81
CA VAL A 40 -2.85 23.83 4.54
C VAL A 40 -2.13 25.12 4.90
N GLU A 41 -2.71 26.28 4.59
CA GLU A 41 -2.18 27.61 4.91
C GLU A 41 -1.93 27.79 6.41
N ASP A 42 -2.89 27.38 7.25
CA ASP A 42 -2.76 27.46 8.71
C ASP A 42 -1.53 26.71 9.20
N LEU A 43 -1.31 25.49 8.70
CA LEU A 43 -0.22 24.63 9.14
C LEU A 43 1.13 25.04 8.53
N GLU A 44 1.15 25.61 7.33
CA GLU A 44 2.36 26.20 6.75
C GLU A 44 2.79 27.42 7.57
N ARG A 45 1.87 28.36 7.84
CA ARG A 45 2.13 29.56 8.67
C ARG A 45 2.69 29.20 10.04
N ASP A 46 2.16 28.15 10.65
CA ASP A 46 2.53 27.72 11.99
C ASP A 46 3.80 26.82 11.99
N GLY A 47 4.42 26.59 10.83
CA GLY A 47 5.69 25.87 10.68
C GLY A 47 5.58 24.34 10.81
N PHE A 48 4.39 23.77 10.58
CA PHE A 48 4.15 22.33 10.64
C PHE A 48 4.36 21.60 9.30
N LEU A 49 4.51 22.33 8.19
CA LEU A 49 4.63 21.77 6.84
C LEU A 49 5.82 22.33 6.08
N ILE A 50 6.34 21.51 5.17
CA ILE A 50 7.21 21.96 4.08
C ILE A 50 6.40 21.78 2.80
N LEU A 51 6.25 22.85 2.03
CA LEU A 51 5.54 22.82 0.75
C LEU A 51 6.52 22.93 -0.40
N ARG A 52 6.44 22.01 -1.36
CA ARG A 52 7.07 22.16 -2.67
C ARG A 52 6.04 22.65 -3.67
N LYS A 53 6.38 23.64 -4.49
CA LYS A 53 5.48 24.25 -5.47
C LYS A 53 5.72 23.66 -6.87
N PRO A 54 4.92 22.68 -7.33
CA PRO A 54 5.04 22.13 -8.69
C PRO A 54 4.47 23.04 -9.77
N ASN A 55 3.37 23.76 -9.50
CA ASN A 55 2.66 24.61 -10.45
C ASN A 55 2.14 25.88 -9.75
N PRO A 56 1.67 26.89 -10.49
CA PRO A 56 0.92 28.00 -9.90
C PRO A 56 -0.26 27.48 -9.08
N ASN A 57 -0.40 27.97 -7.85
CA ASN A 57 -1.52 27.70 -6.94
C ASN A 57 -1.69 26.24 -6.47
N THR A 58 -0.71 25.36 -6.70
CA THR A 58 -0.74 23.99 -6.15
C THR A 58 0.58 23.66 -5.48
N TYR A 59 0.51 22.84 -4.45
CA TYR A 59 1.62 22.48 -3.58
C TYR A 59 1.62 20.98 -3.33
N PHE A 60 2.80 20.41 -3.18
CA PHE A 60 2.98 19.10 -2.56
C PHE A 60 3.42 19.29 -1.12
N ILE A 61 2.79 18.54 -0.22
CA ILE A 61 3.24 18.45 1.16
C ILE A 61 4.43 17.51 1.19
N GLU A 62 5.60 18.04 1.53
CA GLU A 62 6.82 17.26 1.69
C GLU A 62 7.10 17.03 3.17
N MET A 63 7.19 15.75 3.55
CA MET A 63 7.64 15.37 4.87
C MET A 63 8.86 14.48 4.71
N PRO A 64 10.02 14.85 5.28
CA PRO A 64 11.11 13.92 5.43
C PRO A 64 10.60 12.63 6.09
N PHE A 65 11.11 11.49 5.64
CA PHE A 65 10.59 10.18 6.07
C PHE A 65 10.58 10.01 7.60
N TYR A 66 11.55 10.60 8.28
CA TYR A 66 11.61 10.64 9.74
C TYR A 66 10.33 11.20 10.40
N PHE A 67 9.70 12.22 9.80
CA PHE A 67 8.43 12.73 10.29
C PHE A 67 7.28 11.76 10.02
N ILE A 68 7.25 11.09 8.86
CA ILE A 68 6.24 10.06 8.57
C ILE A 68 6.30 8.95 9.64
N TYR A 69 7.51 8.54 10.03
CA TYR A 69 7.73 7.61 11.13
C TYR A 69 7.17 8.12 12.47
N ILE A 70 7.48 9.38 12.85
CA ILE A 70 6.92 9.99 14.07
C ILE A 70 5.40 10.00 14.03
N TYR A 71 4.80 10.38 12.91
CA TYR A 71 3.34 10.36 12.77
C TYR A 71 2.78 8.95 12.94
N ASN A 72 3.40 7.93 12.32
CA ASN A 72 2.97 6.55 12.51
C ASN A 72 3.06 6.12 13.98
N MET A 73 4.13 6.48 14.71
CA MET A 73 4.27 6.14 16.14
C MET A 73 3.10 6.67 16.97
N TRP A 74 2.67 7.91 16.74
CA TRP A 74 1.59 8.54 17.52
C TRP A 74 0.19 8.20 17.01
N LEU A 75 0.04 7.93 15.70
CA LEU A 75 -1.22 7.47 15.13
C LEU A 75 -1.47 5.98 15.39
N ASN A 76 -0.40 5.21 15.67
CA ASN A 76 -0.41 3.77 15.88
C ASN A 76 -1.07 3.01 14.71
N THR A 77 -0.72 3.38 13.48
CA THR A 77 -1.31 2.81 12.26
C THR A 77 -0.67 1.49 11.84
N ILE A 78 0.62 1.30 12.11
CA ILE A 78 1.35 0.03 12.01
C ILE A 78 2.35 -0.12 13.17
N PRO A 79 2.75 -1.36 13.52
CA PRO A 79 3.86 -1.60 14.45
C PRO A 79 5.14 -0.87 14.01
N THR A 80 6.01 -0.58 14.98
CA THR A 80 7.15 0.37 14.94
C THR A 80 8.24 0.13 13.89
N THR A 81 8.13 -0.86 13.02
CA THR A 81 9.16 -1.28 12.06
C THR A 81 9.32 -0.40 10.82
N PHE A 82 8.72 0.80 10.80
CA PHE A 82 8.76 1.74 9.68
C PHE A 82 9.98 2.66 9.72
N LEU A 83 11.19 2.13 9.93
CA LEU A 83 12.44 2.89 9.85
C LEU A 83 13.18 2.49 8.57
N PRO A 84 13.61 3.43 7.69
CA PRO A 84 14.48 3.10 6.59
C PRO A 84 15.85 2.80 7.17
N GLU A 85 16.31 1.57 6.99
CA GLU A 85 17.71 1.24 7.24
C GLU A 85 18.58 1.90 6.16
N SER A 86 19.64 2.59 6.58
CA SER A 86 20.59 3.24 5.66
C SER A 86 21.29 2.27 4.71
N GLN A 87 21.28 0.97 5.05
CA GLN A 87 21.78 -0.14 4.23
C GLN A 87 20.69 -1.19 4.00
N MET A 88 19.56 -0.77 3.45
CA MET A 88 18.44 -1.68 3.19
C MET A 88 18.83 -2.85 2.27
N ALA A 89 18.78 -4.06 2.81
CA ALA A 89 18.92 -5.32 2.06
C ALA A 89 17.59 -5.69 1.37
N TRP A 90 17.63 -6.69 0.48
CA TRP A 90 16.46 -7.10 -0.32
C TRP A 90 15.27 -7.56 0.53
N ASP A 91 15.52 -8.41 1.52
CA ASP A 91 14.52 -8.90 2.47
C ASP A 91 13.96 -7.78 3.36
N THR A 92 14.80 -6.82 3.74
CA THR A 92 14.36 -5.59 4.42
C THR A 92 13.47 -4.74 3.51
N TRP A 93 13.75 -4.66 2.21
CA TRP A 93 12.92 -3.94 1.24
C TRP A 93 11.54 -4.56 1.06
N GLU A 94 11.44 -5.90 0.96
CA GLU A 94 10.15 -6.59 0.85
C GLU A 94 9.25 -6.30 2.05
N LYS A 95 9.83 -6.37 3.25
CA LYS A 95 9.14 -6.03 4.50
C LYS A 95 8.77 -4.55 4.56
N PHE A 96 9.65 -3.66 4.10
CA PHE A 96 9.38 -2.23 4.04
C PHE A 96 8.17 -1.93 3.15
N VAL A 97 8.12 -2.48 1.94
CA VAL A 97 6.99 -2.30 1.01
C VAL A 97 5.69 -2.84 1.62
N ALA A 98 5.72 -4.00 2.27
CA ALA A 98 4.56 -4.56 2.92
C ALA A 98 4.06 -3.69 4.08
N ASN A 99 4.96 -3.20 4.94
CA ASN A 99 4.62 -2.25 6.00
C ASN A 99 4.06 -0.95 5.44
N TYR A 100 4.65 -0.42 4.37
CA TYR A 100 4.16 0.79 3.69
C TYR A 100 2.75 0.60 3.15
N GLU A 101 2.44 -0.57 2.59
CA GLU A 101 1.09 -0.89 2.10
C GLU A 101 0.07 -0.93 3.24
N VAL A 102 0.41 -1.56 4.38
CA VAL A 102 -0.45 -1.56 5.57
C VAL A 102 -0.64 -0.15 6.11
N PHE A 103 0.45 0.63 6.23
CA PHE A 103 0.42 2.01 6.70
C PHE A 103 -0.50 2.89 5.86
N ARG A 104 -0.29 2.89 4.54
CA ARG A 104 -1.12 3.65 3.59
C ARG A 104 -2.59 3.26 3.69
N ASN A 105 -2.88 1.97 3.72
CA ASN A 105 -4.24 1.48 3.85
C ASN A 105 -4.89 1.97 5.16
N ASN A 106 -4.21 1.79 6.28
CA ASN A 106 -4.78 2.10 7.59
C ASN A 106 -5.00 3.61 7.77
N ILE A 107 -4.14 4.45 7.20
CA ILE A 107 -4.40 5.91 7.11
C ILE A 107 -5.70 6.20 6.35
N LEU A 108 -5.94 5.53 5.21
CA LEU A 108 -7.15 5.73 4.43
C LEU A 108 -8.42 5.20 5.13
N VAL A 109 -8.30 4.14 5.94
CA VAL A 109 -9.41 3.63 6.78
C VAL A 109 -9.82 4.67 7.83
N GLU A 110 -8.85 5.38 8.43
CA GLU A 110 -9.11 6.47 9.38
C GLU A 110 -9.80 7.66 8.71
N LEU A 111 -9.53 7.89 7.42
CA LEU A 111 -10.19 8.90 6.60
C LEU A 111 -11.59 8.42 6.21
N LYS A 112 -12.58 8.77 7.05
CA LYS A 112 -14.01 8.41 6.90
C LYS A 112 -14.64 8.72 5.52
N LYS A 113 -13.99 9.52 4.67
CA LYS A 113 -14.41 9.78 3.28
C LYS A 113 -14.41 8.53 2.38
N TYR A 114 -13.67 7.47 2.74
CA TYR A 114 -13.59 6.24 1.93
C TYR A 114 -14.38 5.06 2.48
N LYS A 115 -15.40 5.31 3.33
CA LYS A 115 -16.28 4.26 3.86
C LYS A 115 -16.97 3.43 2.78
N GLU A 116 -17.38 4.07 1.68
CA GLU A 116 -17.99 3.43 0.50
C GLU A 116 -16.94 2.87 -0.48
N GLY A 117 -15.70 2.72 -0.03
CA GLY A 117 -14.55 2.27 -0.79
C GLY A 117 -13.89 3.33 -1.67
N ILE A 118 -12.83 2.89 -2.32
CA ILE A 118 -11.90 3.72 -3.09
C ILE A 118 -11.53 3.02 -4.39
N SER A 119 -11.30 3.79 -5.46
CA SER A 119 -10.79 3.21 -6.71
C SER A 119 -9.30 2.89 -6.60
N LEU A 120 -8.80 1.90 -7.37
CA LEU A 120 -7.35 1.64 -7.45
C LEU A 120 -6.56 2.84 -7.99
N LYS A 121 -7.19 3.68 -8.82
CA LYS A 121 -6.62 4.95 -9.33
C LYS A 121 -6.32 5.92 -8.20
N GLU A 122 -7.28 6.11 -7.29
CA GLU A 122 -7.11 6.99 -6.13
C GLU A 122 -6.22 6.34 -5.08
N PHE A 123 -6.44 5.04 -4.83
CA PHE A 123 -5.66 4.30 -3.85
C PHE A 123 -4.18 4.25 -4.23
N TYR A 124 -3.82 4.04 -5.50
CA TYR A 124 -2.45 4.08 -6.00
C TYR A 124 -2.21 5.29 -6.91
N HIS A 125 -2.42 6.50 -6.37
CA HIS A 125 -2.20 7.75 -7.11
C HIS A 125 -0.87 7.77 -7.89
N GLY A 126 -0.91 8.27 -9.12
CA GLY A 126 0.25 8.30 -10.03
C GLY A 126 0.54 6.99 -10.79
N THR A 127 -0.19 5.90 -10.51
CA THR A 127 0.03 4.62 -11.21
C THR A 127 -0.47 4.65 -12.65
N ILE A 128 0.34 4.15 -13.57
CA ILE A 128 -0.02 3.94 -14.98
C ILE A 128 -0.57 2.52 -15.16
N GLY A 129 -1.72 2.39 -15.81
CA GLY A 129 -2.34 1.08 -16.03
C GLY A 129 -3.62 1.18 -16.87
N LYS A 130 -4.23 0.03 -17.15
CA LYS A 130 -5.50 -0.03 -17.89
C LYS A 130 -6.60 0.69 -17.11
N VAL A 131 -7.37 1.54 -17.78
CA VAL A 131 -8.49 2.29 -17.17
C VAL A 131 -9.50 1.35 -16.50
N SER A 132 -9.77 0.19 -17.10
CA SER A 132 -10.67 -0.82 -16.51
C SER A 132 -10.18 -1.33 -15.15
N VAL A 133 -8.88 -1.52 -14.98
CA VAL A 133 -8.23 -1.97 -13.73
C VAL A 133 -8.17 -0.83 -12.72
N LEU A 134 -7.71 0.35 -13.14
CA LEU A 134 -7.60 1.52 -12.26
C LEU A 134 -8.96 1.94 -11.67
N ASN A 135 -10.05 1.74 -12.42
CA ASN A 135 -11.40 2.06 -11.96
C ASN A 135 -12.08 0.91 -11.18
N ILE A 136 -11.35 -0.15 -10.80
CA ILE A 136 -11.86 -1.14 -9.84
C ILE A 136 -11.97 -0.46 -8.49
N ARG A 137 -13.12 -0.59 -7.82
CA ARG A 137 -13.33 -0.10 -6.46
C ARG A 137 -13.15 -1.23 -5.46
N VAL A 138 -12.52 -0.94 -4.34
CA VAL A 138 -12.27 -1.89 -3.26
C VAL A 138 -12.78 -1.35 -1.93
N ARG A 139 -13.21 -2.25 -1.06
CA ARG A 139 -13.48 -1.92 0.35
C ARG A 139 -12.16 -1.74 1.09
N LEU A 140 -12.15 -0.80 2.03
CA LEU A 140 -11.04 -0.62 2.95
C LEU A 140 -11.41 -1.21 4.31
N GLU A 141 -10.52 -2.02 4.84
CA GLU A 141 -10.57 -2.57 6.18
C GLU A 141 -9.18 -2.42 6.81
N LYS A 142 -9.09 -2.44 8.14
CA LYS A 142 -7.79 -2.39 8.80
C LYS A 142 -6.99 -3.62 8.41
N LEU A 143 -5.76 -3.41 7.96
CA LEU A 143 -4.86 -4.48 7.57
C LEU A 143 -3.77 -4.68 8.63
N GLU A 144 -3.28 -5.90 8.69
CA GLU A 144 -2.09 -6.27 9.47
C GLU A 144 -1.05 -6.96 8.58
N LEU A 145 0.20 -6.97 9.05
CA LEU A 145 1.30 -7.61 8.34
C LEU A 145 1.43 -9.08 8.76
N CYS A 146 1.66 -9.96 7.79
CA CYS A 146 2.01 -11.35 8.04
C CYS A 146 3.20 -11.77 7.18
N GLU A 147 4.18 -12.47 7.76
CA GLU A 147 5.25 -13.12 6.99
C GLU A 147 4.90 -14.60 6.79
N ALA A 148 4.93 -15.05 5.53
CA ALA A 148 4.76 -16.45 5.20
C ALA A 148 6.06 -17.24 5.43
N LYS A 149 5.94 -18.42 6.03
CA LYS A 149 7.04 -19.39 6.15
C LYS A 149 7.29 -20.14 4.84
N ASN A 150 6.26 -20.32 4.03
CA ASN A 150 6.24 -21.16 2.84
C ASN A 150 5.99 -20.34 1.56
N GLN A 151 6.24 -20.94 0.40
CA GLN A 151 6.11 -20.30 -0.91
C GLN A 151 4.67 -20.41 -1.44
N PHE A 152 3.89 -19.33 -1.30
CA PHE A 152 2.58 -19.25 -1.94
C PHE A 152 2.72 -18.99 -3.45
N PRO A 153 1.92 -19.65 -4.32
CA PRO A 153 0.95 -20.72 -4.01
C PRO A 153 1.53 -22.14 -4.15
N LYS A 154 2.82 -22.27 -4.47
CA LYS A 154 3.50 -23.56 -4.76
C LYS A 154 3.32 -24.62 -3.68
N THR A 155 3.38 -24.22 -2.41
CA THR A 155 3.28 -25.12 -1.26
C THR A 155 1.96 -24.99 -0.52
N GLY A 156 0.91 -24.49 -1.19
CA GLY A 156 -0.42 -24.30 -0.62
C GLY A 156 -0.65 -22.88 -0.08
N LEU A 157 -1.63 -22.75 0.80
CA LEU A 157 -1.95 -21.48 1.48
C LEU A 157 -0.78 -21.01 2.36
N PRO A 158 -0.67 -19.69 2.63
CA PRO A 158 0.41 -19.17 3.45
C PRO A 158 0.31 -19.69 4.89
N ILE A 159 1.45 -20.00 5.49
CA ILE A 159 1.62 -20.41 6.87
C ILE A 159 2.33 -19.28 7.60
N ASN A 160 1.73 -18.76 8.66
CA ASN A 160 2.29 -17.65 9.42
C ASN A 160 3.62 -18.08 10.06
N ARG A 161 4.68 -17.30 9.80
CA ARG A 161 6.04 -17.57 10.29
C ARG A 161 6.15 -17.59 11.81
N LEU A 162 5.33 -16.82 12.53
CA LEU A 162 5.40 -16.70 13.98
C LEU A 162 4.75 -17.87 14.73
N ASN A 163 3.61 -18.38 14.24
CA ASN A 163 2.81 -19.37 14.98
C ASN A 163 2.55 -20.67 14.22
N ASN A 164 3.09 -20.82 13.00
CA ASN A 164 2.94 -21.98 12.12
C ASN A 164 1.48 -22.35 11.77
N LYS A 165 0.52 -21.44 11.88
CA LYS A 165 -0.88 -21.65 11.46
C LYS A 165 -1.12 -21.22 10.02
N ILE A 166 -2.07 -21.87 9.34
CA ILE A 166 -2.57 -21.43 8.04
C ILE A 166 -3.20 -20.04 8.19
N VAL A 167 -2.87 -19.16 7.25
CA VAL A 167 -3.28 -17.76 7.23
C VAL A 167 -4.64 -17.61 6.54
N ASN A 168 -5.57 -16.89 7.16
CA ASN A 168 -6.72 -16.33 6.44
C ASN A 168 -6.25 -15.07 5.70
N LEU A 169 -6.44 -15.01 4.38
CA LEU A 169 -5.94 -13.91 3.55
C LEU A 169 -6.68 -12.59 3.79
N ASP A 170 -7.93 -12.64 4.27
CA ASP A 170 -8.73 -11.44 4.56
C ASP A 170 -8.06 -10.64 5.69
N GLY A 171 -8.02 -9.30 5.58
CA GLY A 171 -7.42 -8.43 6.58
C GLY A 171 -5.88 -8.41 6.64
N LEU A 172 -5.17 -9.06 5.70
CA LEU A 172 -3.70 -9.18 5.78
C LEU A 172 -2.96 -8.72 4.52
N VAL A 173 -1.81 -8.09 4.74
CA VAL A 173 -0.73 -7.94 3.76
C VAL A 173 0.33 -9.00 4.07
N ILE A 174 0.64 -9.85 3.10
CA ILE A 174 1.49 -11.02 3.28
C ILE A 174 2.81 -10.82 2.52
N VAL A 175 3.92 -10.88 3.25
CA VAL A 175 5.26 -11.08 2.66
C VAL A 175 5.40 -12.56 2.34
N ASN A 176 5.63 -12.89 1.07
CA ASN A 176 5.67 -14.27 0.61
C ASN A 176 6.99 -14.96 1.01
N GLY A 177 7.01 -16.29 0.95
CA GLY A 177 8.22 -17.06 1.17
C GLY A 177 9.28 -16.77 0.10
N HIS A 178 10.54 -16.73 0.52
CA HIS A 178 11.69 -16.48 -0.36
C HIS A 178 11.65 -17.36 -1.62
N SER A 179 11.93 -16.76 -2.78
CA SER A 179 11.89 -17.42 -4.10
C SER A 179 10.53 -18.00 -4.49
N ALA A 180 9.42 -17.46 -3.97
CA ALA A 180 8.09 -17.84 -4.42
C ALA A 180 7.91 -17.59 -5.94
N PRO A 181 7.13 -18.46 -6.62
CA PRO A 181 6.83 -18.27 -8.04
C PRO A 181 5.78 -17.17 -8.28
N PHE A 182 5.17 -16.64 -7.21
CA PHE A 182 4.16 -15.60 -7.22
C PHE A 182 4.57 -14.51 -6.26
N ALA A 183 4.47 -13.24 -6.67
CA ALA A 183 4.48 -12.00 -5.88
C ALA A 183 5.29 -12.00 -4.57
N ASP A 184 6.19 -11.04 -4.44
CA ASP A 184 7.00 -10.88 -3.22
C ASP A 184 6.11 -10.47 -2.02
N VAL A 185 5.11 -9.63 -2.29
CA VAL A 185 4.07 -9.24 -1.33
C VAL A 185 2.70 -9.36 -1.99
N PHE A 186 1.66 -9.77 -1.26
CA PHE A 186 0.30 -9.79 -1.78
C PHE A 186 -0.75 -9.57 -0.69
N LEU A 187 -1.96 -9.18 -1.11
CA LEU A 187 -3.13 -9.09 -0.25
C LEU A 187 -4.40 -9.42 -1.01
N LEU A 188 -5.42 -9.85 -0.27
CA LEU A 188 -6.77 -10.05 -0.77
C LEU A 188 -7.64 -8.83 -0.43
N ARG A 189 -8.46 -8.37 -1.38
CA ARG A 189 -9.47 -7.34 -1.16
C ARG A 189 -10.83 -7.77 -1.70
N LYS A 190 -11.90 -7.28 -1.08
CA LYS A 190 -13.25 -7.36 -1.66
C LYS A 190 -13.48 -6.18 -2.60
N THR A 191 -13.89 -6.48 -3.83
CA THR A 191 -14.31 -5.46 -4.80
C THR A 191 -15.69 -4.94 -4.47
N ILE A 192 -15.94 -3.68 -4.81
CA ILE A 192 -17.28 -3.09 -4.77
C ILE A 192 -17.84 -3.13 -6.20
N PRO A 193 -18.92 -3.90 -6.44
CA PRO A 193 -19.48 -4.07 -7.75
C PRO A 193 -20.07 -2.76 -8.28
N ARG A 194 -19.91 -2.49 -9.58
CA ARG A 194 -20.52 -1.31 -10.23
C ARG A 194 -22.04 -1.42 -10.37
N LYS A 195 -22.58 -2.63 -10.34
CA LYS A 195 -24.02 -2.91 -10.41
C LYS A 195 -24.45 -3.54 -9.09
N LYS A 196 -25.53 -3.03 -8.48
CA LYS A 196 -26.04 -3.45 -7.16
C LYS A 196 -26.33 -4.96 -7.03
N ASN A 197 -26.49 -5.68 -8.14
CA ASN A 197 -26.88 -7.10 -8.16
C ASN A 197 -25.73 -8.07 -8.48
N LEU A 198 -24.47 -7.61 -8.51
CA LEU A 198 -23.32 -8.48 -8.69
C LEU A 198 -22.68 -8.74 -7.31
N ALA A 199 -22.32 -9.99 -7.00
CA ALA A 199 -21.62 -10.29 -5.77
C ALA A 199 -20.23 -9.62 -5.73
N ASP A 200 -19.78 -9.25 -4.53
CA ASP A 200 -18.40 -8.84 -4.27
C ASP A 200 -17.46 -9.95 -4.76
N ARG A 201 -16.47 -9.57 -5.57
CA ARG A 201 -15.43 -10.50 -6.02
C ARG A 201 -14.16 -10.28 -5.22
N ASN A 202 -13.45 -11.37 -4.99
CA ASN A 202 -12.08 -11.33 -4.48
C ASN A 202 -11.14 -10.74 -5.54
N LEU A 203 -10.38 -9.72 -5.13
CA LEU A 203 -9.30 -9.11 -5.87
C LEU A 203 -8.00 -9.46 -5.15
N LEU A 204 -7.16 -10.25 -5.80
CA LEU A 204 -5.82 -10.51 -5.31
C LEU A 204 -4.89 -9.44 -5.89
N ILE A 205 -4.26 -8.65 -5.02
CA ILE A 205 -3.28 -7.65 -5.43
C ILE A 205 -1.89 -8.23 -5.16
N ALA A 206 -1.11 -8.37 -6.22
CA ALA A 206 0.22 -8.93 -6.24
C ALA A 206 1.25 -7.82 -6.45
N PHE A 207 2.13 -7.59 -5.48
CA PHE A 207 3.27 -6.69 -5.65
C PHE A 207 4.49 -7.51 -6.05
N GLN A 208 5.05 -7.16 -7.20
CA GLN A 208 6.39 -7.56 -7.57
C GLN A 208 7.34 -6.39 -7.31
N GLN A 209 8.47 -6.68 -6.71
CA GLN A 209 9.48 -5.70 -6.39
C GLN A 209 10.69 -5.94 -7.30
N LYS A 210 11.38 -4.87 -7.66
CA LYS A 210 12.68 -4.94 -8.34
C LYS A 210 13.59 -3.87 -7.74
N TRP A 211 14.77 -4.31 -7.34
CA TRP A 211 15.81 -3.47 -6.76
C TRP A 211 17.04 -3.60 -7.64
N TYR A 212 17.34 -2.55 -8.39
CA TYR A 212 18.53 -2.51 -9.22
C TYR A 212 19.64 -1.81 -8.42
N THR A 213 20.72 -2.55 -8.16
CA THR A 213 21.94 -2.01 -7.54
C THR A 213 22.84 -1.29 -8.56
N THR A 214 22.47 -1.34 -9.84
CA THR A 214 23.13 -0.67 -10.95
C THR A 214 22.22 0.44 -11.51
N LEU A 215 22.74 1.28 -12.42
CA LEU A 215 21.97 2.30 -13.15
C LEU A 215 20.88 1.74 -14.08
N GLN A 216 20.57 0.44 -13.99
CA GLN A 216 19.54 -0.20 -14.79
C GLN A 216 18.18 0.39 -14.45
N LYS A 217 17.49 0.89 -15.48
CA LYS A 217 16.12 1.39 -15.36
C LYS A 217 15.15 0.21 -15.49
N PHE A 218 14.18 0.15 -14.59
CA PHE A 218 13.05 -0.76 -14.70
C PHE A 218 12.21 -0.41 -15.94
N THR A 219 11.94 -1.39 -16.81
CA THR A 219 11.22 -1.19 -18.07
C THR A 219 9.78 -1.72 -18.03
N ILE A 220 8.97 -1.35 -19.02
CA ILE A 220 7.64 -1.92 -19.22
C ILE A 220 7.73 -3.43 -19.52
N ASP A 221 8.75 -3.87 -20.25
CA ASP A 221 8.95 -5.29 -20.57
C ASP A 221 9.26 -6.12 -19.32
N ASP A 222 10.07 -5.57 -18.39
CA ASP A 222 10.27 -6.17 -17.08
C ASP A 222 8.94 -6.33 -16.34
N ALA A 223 8.09 -5.29 -16.37
CA ALA A 223 6.76 -5.35 -15.76
C ALA A 223 5.88 -6.43 -16.39
N VAL A 224 5.87 -6.54 -17.72
CA VAL A 224 5.10 -7.56 -18.46
C VAL A 224 5.60 -8.97 -18.13
N LYS A 225 6.92 -9.16 -18.07
CA LYS A 225 7.54 -10.44 -17.71
C LYS A 225 7.10 -10.90 -16.31
N GLU A 226 7.17 -10.01 -15.33
CA GLU A 226 6.75 -10.30 -13.96
C GLU A 226 5.23 -10.53 -13.85
N CYS A 227 4.42 -9.76 -14.58
CA CYS A 227 2.98 -10.02 -14.67
C CYS A 227 2.70 -11.41 -15.24
N ASN A 228 3.42 -11.85 -16.27
CA ASN A 228 3.23 -13.16 -16.87
C ASN A 228 3.70 -14.29 -15.95
N LYS A 229 4.78 -14.10 -15.18
CA LYS A 229 5.21 -15.06 -14.15
C LYS A 229 4.09 -15.28 -13.13
N ASN A 230 3.56 -14.19 -12.58
CA ASN A 230 2.50 -14.25 -11.56
C ASN A 230 1.18 -14.82 -12.10
N LYS A 231 0.78 -14.47 -13.33
CA LYS A 231 -0.37 -15.08 -14.00
C LYS A 231 -0.25 -16.59 -14.17
N ASN A 232 0.97 -17.11 -14.33
CA ASN A 232 1.21 -18.54 -14.51
C ASN A 232 1.42 -19.29 -13.17
N ALA A 233 1.36 -18.60 -12.03
CA ALA A 233 1.69 -19.21 -10.74
C ALA A 233 0.75 -20.35 -10.34
N TYR A 234 -0.50 -20.34 -10.81
CA TYR A 234 -1.48 -21.42 -10.58
C TYR A 234 -0.99 -22.78 -11.09
N LYS A 235 -0.11 -22.81 -12.10
CA LYS A 235 0.47 -24.04 -12.66
C LYS A 235 1.33 -24.80 -11.65
N TYR A 236 1.82 -24.13 -10.62
CA TYR A 236 2.61 -24.74 -9.55
C TYR A 236 1.76 -25.27 -8.39
N VAL A 237 0.44 -25.07 -8.44
CA VAL A 237 -0.47 -25.42 -7.36
C VAL A 237 -0.92 -26.86 -7.53
N LYS A 238 -0.69 -27.68 -6.50
CA LYS A 238 -1.14 -29.08 -6.45
C LYS A 238 -2.57 -29.24 -5.94
N ASP A 239 -3.03 -28.33 -5.09
CA ASP A 239 -4.38 -28.34 -4.51
C ASP A 239 -5.40 -27.75 -5.48
N ASP A 240 -6.41 -28.53 -5.87
CA ASP A 240 -7.37 -28.12 -6.90
C ASP A 240 -8.24 -26.93 -6.45
N LYS A 241 -8.61 -26.84 -5.17
CA LYS A 241 -9.42 -25.72 -4.65
C LYS A 241 -8.63 -24.41 -4.68
N LEU A 242 -7.35 -24.45 -4.32
CA LEU A 242 -6.47 -23.30 -4.40
C LEU A 242 -6.20 -22.90 -5.86
N ARG A 243 -6.09 -23.88 -6.77
CA ARG A 243 -5.96 -23.60 -8.20
C ARG A 243 -7.21 -22.90 -8.74
N GLU A 244 -8.40 -23.43 -8.44
CA GLU A 244 -9.69 -22.81 -8.81
C GLU A 244 -9.83 -21.40 -8.23
N PHE A 245 -9.42 -21.18 -6.97
CA PHE A 245 -9.41 -19.85 -6.36
C PHE A 245 -8.53 -18.87 -7.15
N LEU A 246 -7.32 -19.27 -7.53
CA LEU A 246 -6.41 -18.39 -8.29
C LEU A 246 -6.88 -18.13 -9.72
N GLU A 247 -7.48 -19.12 -10.36
CA GLU A 247 -8.04 -18.99 -11.71
C GLU A 247 -9.29 -18.08 -11.70
N GLY A 248 -10.12 -18.17 -10.66
CA GLY A 248 -11.31 -17.34 -10.47
C GLY A 248 -11.04 -15.95 -9.89
N ALA A 249 -9.90 -15.75 -9.21
CA ALA A 249 -9.54 -14.46 -8.63
C ALA A 249 -9.17 -13.44 -9.72
N HIS A 250 -9.64 -12.20 -9.56
CA HIS A 250 -9.09 -11.12 -10.37
C HIS A 250 -7.74 -10.71 -9.78
N ILE A 251 -6.64 -11.00 -10.50
CA ILE A 251 -5.28 -10.68 -10.04
C ILE A 251 -4.79 -9.37 -10.67
N VAL A 252 -4.53 -8.37 -9.83
CA VAL A 252 -3.90 -7.12 -10.24
C VAL A 252 -2.43 -7.12 -9.83
N HIS A 253 -1.56 -6.80 -10.77
CA HIS A 253 -0.12 -6.78 -10.56
C HIS A 253 0.35 -5.34 -10.43
N ARG A 254 1.09 -5.05 -9.37
CA ARG A 254 1.80 -3.79 -9.19
C ARG A 254 3.28 -4.08 -9.16
N VAL A 255 4.04 -3.41 -10.01
CA VAL A 255 5.50 -3.54 -10.00
C VAL A 255 6.13 -2.27 -9.45
N ILE A 256 7.01 -2.43 -8.47
CA ILE A 256 7.72 -1.34 -7.81
C ILE A 256 9.20 -1.48 -8.14
N GLY A 257 9.72 -0.53 -8.91
CA GLY A 257 11.15 -0.41 -9.20
C GLY A 257 11.79 0.61 -8.28
N CYS A 258 12.93 0.26 -7.69
CA CYS A 258 13.82 1.21 -7.03
C CYS A 258 15.22 1.10 -7.63
N THR A 259 15.84 2.26 -7.87
CA THR A 259 17.24 2.41 -8.28
C THR A 259 17.97 3.13 -7.15
N LYS A 260 19.14 2.63 -6.73
CA LYS A 260 20.03 3.37 -5.83
C LYS A 260 20.59 4.62 -6.51
#